data_AF-A0A4Z1I3L5-F1
#
_entry.id   AF-A0A4Z1I3L5-F1
#
_cell.length_a   1.000
_cell.length_b   1.000
_cell.length_c   1.000
_cell.angle_alpha   90.00
_cell.angle_beta   90.00
_cell.angle_gamma   90.00
#
_symmetry.space_group_name_H-M   'P 1'
#
loop_
_entity.id
_entity.type
_entity.pdbx_description
1 polymer ?
#
loop_
_entity_poly.entity_id
_entity_poly.type
_entity_poly.pdbx_seq_one_letter_code
_entity_poly.pdbx_strand_id
1 'polypeptide(L)'
;MVNCTRPDLRKKEKKRPEGTMMINGPGDLLTLDKNYWHNLSGRASKMSGSGAVVQVTNNYMANNAGHDFETYDGTTSLIEGNVLEGVTLPFDGTAGNTYNVPDSASSTACACYLGRNCPVNTITNSGTWPSLKVVAALAKFKQYDASYLVTPTSASVFKVSVLANAGVGKV
;
A
#
# COMPACT_ATOMS: atom_id res chain seq x y z
N MET A 1 -47.81 5.07 3.24
CA MET A 1 -46.70 4.10 3.12
C MET A 1 -45.51 4.83 2.51
N VAL A 2 -44.42 4.98 3.26
CA VAL A 2 -43.18 5.58 2.74
C VAL A 2 -42.42 4.49 2.00
N ASN A 3 -42.21 4.68 0.69
CA ASN A 3 -41.57 3.69 -0.16
C ASN A 3 -40.04 3.74 0.03
N CYS A 4 -39.50 2.85 0.86
CA CYS A 4 -38.07 2.69 1.11
C CYS A 4 -37.40 1.82 0.04
N THR A 5 -37.49 2.17 -1.24
CA THR A 5 -36.63 1.55 -2.26
C THR A 5 -35.29 2.27 -2.28
N ARG A 6 -34.23 1.61 -1.77
CA ARG A 6 -32.85 2.07 -1.94
C ARG A 6 -32.56 2.16 -3.44
N PRO A 7 -32.07 3.30 -3.96
CA PRO A 7 -31.69 3.37 -5.36
C PRO A 7 -30.60 2.35 -5.66
N ASP A 8 -30.76 1.59 -6.75
CA ASP A 8 -29.75 0.68 -7.25
C ASP A 8 -28.55 1.48 -7.75
N LEU A 9 -27.50 1.56 -6.93
CA LEU A 9 -26.26 2.27 -7.23
C LEU A 9 -25.51 1.70 -8.44
N ARG A 10 -25.92 0.56 -9.00
CA ARG A 10 -25.25 -0.12 -10.12
C ARG A 10 -25.56 0.45 -11.50
N LYS A 11 -26.45 1.43 -11.63
CA LYS A 11 -26.87 2.00 -12.94
C LYS A 11 -26.36 3.41 -13.26
N LYS A 12 -25.26 3.86 -12.67
CA LYS A 12 -24.58 5.11 -13.10
C LYS A 12 -23.07 4.88 -13.11
N GLU A 13 -22.46 4.93 -14.30
CA GLU A 13 -20.99 5.07 -14.54
C GLU A 13 -20.10 4.23 -13.61
N LYS A 14 -19.72 2.99 -13.97
CA LYS A 14 -18.90 2.02 -13.17
C LYS A 14 -18.20 2.62 -11.92
N LYS A 15 -18.96 2.90 -10.86
CA LYS A 15 -18.42 3.57 -9.67
C LYS A 15 -17.64 2.55 -8.87
N ARG A 16 -16.32 2.71 -8.84
CA ARG A 16 -15.43 1.92 -8.00
C ARG A 16 -15.40 2.50 -6.57
N PRO A 17 -15.12 1.70 -5.54
CA PRO A 17 -15.01 2.22 -4.17
C PRO A 17 -13.84 3.18 -4.00
N GLU A 18 -14.12 4.35 -3.43
CA GLU A 18 -13.14 5.41 -3.17
C GLU A 18 -12.52 5.32 -1.76
N GLY A 19 -13.33 4.95 -0.77
CA GLY A 19 -12.95 4.95 0.65
C GLY A 19 -12.51 3.59 1.15
N THR A 20 -11.45 3.00 0.59
CA THR A 20 -11.07 1.62 0.90
C THR A 20 -10.41 1.46 2.27
N MET A 21 -9.33 2.20 2.53
CA MET A 21 -8.57 2.11 3.79
C MET A 21 -8.04 3.48 4.19
N MET A 22 -8.36 3.90 5.43
CA MET A 22 -7.92 5.18 5.99
C MET A 22 -7.21 4.96 7.32
N ILE A 23 -5.91 5.22 7.32
CA ILE A 23 -5.04 5.18 8.50
C ILE A 23 -4.89 6.62 8.97
N ASN A 24 -5.80 7.04 9.84
CA ASN A 24 -5.89 8.40 10.37
C ASN A 24 -5.76 8.47 11.90
N GLY A 25 -5.59 7.32 12.57
CA GLY A 25 -5.36 7.26 14.01
C GLY A 25 -4.00 7.87 14.37
N PRO A 26 -3.93 8.73 15.40
CA PRO A 26 -2.65 9.25 15.88
C PRO A 26 -1.77 8.15 16.46
N GLY A 27 -0.51 8.07 16.02
CA GLY A 27 0.48 7.11 16.52
C GLY A 27 0.23 5.66 16.09
N ASP A 28 -0.67 5.44 15.14
CA ASP A 28 -1.01 4.13 14.58
C ASP A 28 0.24 3.37 14.09
N LEU A 29 0.41 2.12 14.53
CA LEU A 29 1.45 1.21 14.05
C LEU A 29 0.79 0.04 13.30
N LEU A 30 0.94 -0.01 11.97
CA LEU A 30 0.29 -1.02 11.14
C LEU A 30 1.24 -1.70 10.18
N THR A 31 0.95 -2.98 9.91
CA THR A 31 1.50 -3.72 8.78
C THR A 31 0.38 -4.17 7.87
N LEU A 32 0.44 -3.76 6.61
CA LEU A 32 -0.44 -4.22 5.54
C LEU A 32 0.32 -5.27 4.73
N ASP A 33 0.08 -6.55 4.99
CA ASP A 33 0.72 -7.70 4.32
C ASP A 33 -0.31 -8.52 3.52
N LYS A 34 0.02 -8.91 2.29
CA LYS A 34 -0.74 -9.92 1.49
C LYS A 34 -2.22 -9.60 1.25
N ASN A 35 -2.56 -8.32 1.07
CA ASN A 35 -3.91 -7.93 0.71
C ASN A 35 -4.13 -7.93 -0.82
N TYR A 36 -5.37 -8.16 -1.24
CA TYR A 36 -5.81 -7.97 -2.62
C TYR A 36 -6.71 -6.75 -2.74
N TRP A 37 -6.22 -5.68 -3.36
CA TRP A 37 -6.94 -4.42 -3.54
C TRP A 37 -7.26 -4.21 -5.01
N HIS A 38 -8.51 -4.48 -5.39
CA HIS A 38 -8.87 -4.51 -6.80
C HIS A 38 -10.17 -3.77 -7.10
N ASN A 39 -10.27 -3.25 -8.32
CA ASN A 39 -11.45 -2.53 -8.79
C ASN A 39 -11.84 -1.34 -7.90
N LEU A 40 -10.84 -0.63 -7.38
CA LEU A 40 -10.99 0.56 -6.54
C LEU A 40 -10.83 1.85 -7.35
N SER A 41 -11.28 2.97 -6.79
CA SER A 41 -10.96 4.32 -7.27
C SER A 41 -10.08 5.09 -6.29
N GLY A 42 -9.96 4.66 -5.04
CA GLY A 42 -9.26 5.46 -4.04
C GLY A 42 -8.75 4.71 -2.81
N ARG A 43 -7.77 5.37 -2.15
CA ARG A 43 -7.37 5.12 -0.75
C ARG A 43 -7.04 3.66 -0.48
N ALA A 44 -6.14 3.11 -1.26
CA ALA A 44 -5.60 1.76 -1.15
C ALA A 44 -4.07 1.83 -0.93
N SER A 45 -3.57 2.42 0.16
CA SER A 45 -4.26 3.00 1.33
C SER A 45 -3.96 4.49 1.50
N LYS A 46 -4.79 5.19 2.29
CA LYS A 46 -4.50 6.55 2.77
C LYS A 46 -3.87 6.54 4.15
N MET A 47 -2.72 7.18 4.28
CA MET A 47 -1.96 7.38 5.51
C MET A 47 -1.92 8.88 5.83
N SER A 48 -2.61 9.27 6.90
CA SER A 48 -2.73 10.68 7.33
C SER A 48 -2.76 10.88 8.85
N GLY A 49 -2.69 9.81 9.64
CA GLY A 49 -2.65 9.88 11.09
C GLY A 49 -1.34 10.47 11.59
N SER A 50 -1.40 11.49 12.44
CA SER A 50 -0.19 12.12 12.97
C SER A 50 0.66 11.10 13.72
N GLY A 51 1.92 10.93 13.33
CA GLY A 51 2.85 9.96 13.92
C GLY A 51 2.61 8.51 13.51
N ALA A 52 1.68 8.23 12.59
CA ALA A 52 1.44 6.87 12.11
C ALA A 52 2.68 6.30 11.41
N VAL A 53 3.00 5.04 11.70
CA VAL A 53 4.08 4.27 11.07
C VAL A 53 3.48 3.03 10.43
N VAL A 54 3.60 2.92 9.10
CA VAL A 54 2.91 1.87 8.34
C VAL A 54 3.91 1.13 7.45
N GLN A 55 4.06 -0.17 7.67
CA GLN A 55 4.72 -1.06 6.72
C GLN A 55 3.68 -1.56 5.72
N VAL A 56 3.95 -1.38 4.42
CA VAL A 56 3.09 -1.85 3.34
C VAL A 56 3.88 -2.81 2.47
N THR A 57 3.51 -4.08 2.50
CA THR A 57 4.29 -5.12 1.83
C THR A 57 3.49 -6.29 1.27
N ASN A 58 4.01 -6.93 0.22
CA ASN A 58 3.37 -8.08 -0.46
C ASN A 58 1.89 -7.86 -0.83
N ASN A 59 1.44 -6.63 -1.07
CA ASN A 59 0.06 -6.39 -1.50
C ASN A 59 -0.03 -6.46 -3.02
N TYR A 60 -1.18 -6.93 -3.52
CA TYR A 60 -1.50 -6.90 -4.95
C TYR A 60 -2.62 -5.90 -5.21
N MET A 61 -2.31 -4.88 -6.01
CA MET A 61 -3.25 -3.86 -6.45
C MET A 61 -3.54 -4.08 -7.93
N ALA A 62 -4.83 -4.25 -8.26
CA ALA A 62 -5.22 -4.68 -9.60
C ALA A 62 -6.40 -3.91 -10.14
N ASN A 63 -6.23 -3.31 -11.32
CA ASN A 63 -7.29 -2.61 -12.04
C ASN A 63 -7.96 -1.58 -11.12
N ASN A 64 -7.22 -0.56 -10.68
CA ASN A 64 -7.73 0.56 -9.89
C ASN A 64 -7.75 1.80 -10.80
N ALA A 65 -8.89 2.49 -10.90
CA ALA A 65 -9.12 3.54 -11.92
C ALA A 65 -8.94 4.97 -11.40
N GLY A 66 -8.57 5.15 -10.14
CA GLY A 66 -8.21 6.44 -9.56
C GLY A 66 -6.83 6.35 -8.91
N HIS A 67 -6.74 6.65 -7.62
CA HIS A 67 -5.47 6.65 -6.87
C HIS A 67 -5.36 5.56 -5.80
N ASP A 68 -4.17 4.99 -5.64
CA ASP A 68 -3.93 3.91 -4.66
C ASP A 68 -3.33 4.45 -3.36
N PHE A 69 -2.00 4.65 -3.34
CA PHE A 69 -1.33 5.13 -2.15
C PHE A 69 -1.48 6.63 -1.99
N GLU A 70 -1.96 7.04 -0.83
CA GLU A 70 -1.97 8.44 -0.42
C GLU A 70 -1.18 8.58 0.87
N THR A 71 0.01 9.18 0.85
CA THR A 71 0.77 9.47 2.08
C THR A 71 0.89 10.96 2.31
N TYR A 72 0.72 11.36 3.57
CA TYR A 72 0.70 12.77 3.98
C TYR A 72 1.74 13.09 5.04
N ASP A 73 2.02 14.38 5.21
CA ASP A 73 2.91 14.90 6.22
C ASP A 73 2.53 14.41 7.62
N GLY A 74 3.54 14.18 8.46
CA GLY A 74 3.36 13.60 9.80
C GLY A 74 3.23 12.07 9.81
N THR A 75 3.17 11.40 8.65
CA THR A 75 3.22 9.93 8.57
C THR A 75 4.61 9.42 8.21
N THR A 76 4.87 8.16 8.56
CA THR A 76 6.04 7.39 8.14
C THR A 76 5.61 6.10 7.45
N SER A 77 6.14 5.82 6.27
CA SER A 77 5.81 4.58 5.57
C SER A 77 7.02 3.89 4.92
N LEU A 78 7.00 2.56 4.94
CA LEU A 78 7.89 1.69 4.17
C LEU A 78 7.03 0.88 3.21
N ILE A 79 7.16 1.15 1.92
CA ILE A 79 6.37 0.52 0.86
C ILE A 79 7.31 -0.36 0.03
N GLU A 80 7.27 -1.67 0.24
CA GLU A 80 8.24 -2.62 -0.34
C GLU A 80 7.59 -3.91 -0.84
N GLY A 81 8.06 -4.42 -1.97
CA GLY A 81 7.64 -5.72 -2.50
C GLY A 81 6.16 -5.83 -2.85
N ASN A 82 5.47 -4.75 -3.21
CA ASN A 82 4.08 -4.79 -3.68
C ASN A 82 4.02 -4.95 -5.21
N VAL A 83 2.87 -5.37 -5.73
CA VAL A 83 2.59 -5.45 -7.18
C VAL A 83 1.42 -4.52 -7.51
N LEU A 84 1.64 -3.58 -8.42
CA LEU A 84 0.62 -2.64 -8.91
C LEU A 84 0.40 -2.85 -10.41
N GLU A 85 -0.76 -3.38 -10.77
CA GLU A 85 -1.09 -3.76 -12.14
C GLU A 85 -2.38 -3.10 -12.63
N GLY A 86 -2.31 -2.28 -13.68
CA GLY A 86 -3.48 -1.56 -14.17
C GLY A 86 -4.00 -0.52 -13.19
N VAL A 87 -3.10 0.13 -12.44
CA VAL A 87 -3.42 1.19 -11.47
C VAL A 87 -3.22 2.55 -12.14
N THR A 88 -4.28 3.35 -12.26
CA THR A 88 -4.23 4.63 -12.97
C THR A 88 -3.28 5.63 -12.31
N LEU A 89 -3.39 5.87 -11.00
CA LEU A 89 -2.48 6.71 -10.22
C LEU A 89 -1.94 5.93 -9.02
N PRO A 90 -0.79 5.26 -9.16
CA PRO A 90 -0.19 4.46 -8.08
C PRO A 90 0.04 5.20 -6.77
N PHE A 91 0.28 6.51 -6.86
CA PHE A 91 0.65 7.34 -5.72
C PHE A 91 0.11 8.76 -5.86
N ASP A 92 -0.38 9.31 -4.76
CA ASP A 92 -0.82 10.70 -4.58
C ASP A 92 -0.49 11.19 -3.14
N GLY A 93 -0.66 12.48 -2.86
CA GLY A 93 -0.40 13.10 -1.55
C GLY A 93 0.95 13.83 -1.42
N THR A 94 1.28 14.25 -0.19
CA THR A 94 2.48 15.07 0.11
C THR A 94 3.73 14.22 0.43
N ALA A 95 3.62 12.90 0.33
CA ALA A 95 4.66 11.92 0.61
C ALA A 95 5.04 11.71 2.08
N GLY A 96 5.04 12.73 2.94
CA GLY A 96 5.53 12.59 4.32
C GLY A 96 6.91 11.89 4.39
N ASN A 97 7.16 11.09 5.44
CA ASN A 97 8.38 10.28 5.54
C ASN A 97 8.17 8.92 4.86
N THR A 98 8.17 8.88 3.54
CA THR A 98 7.96 7.65 2.76
C THR A 98 9.26 7.12 2.13
N TYR A 99 9.48 5.81 2.27
CA TYR A 99 10.50 5.06 1.54
C TYR A 99 9.84 3.97 0.70
N ASN A 100 9.86 4.08 -0.62
CA ASN A 100 9.06 3.24 -1.52
C ASN A 100 9.87 2.34 -2.47
N VAL A 101 11.15 2.15 -2.16
CA VAL A 101 12.07 1.21 -2.82
C VAL A 101 11.93 1.23 -4.36
N PRO A 102 12.13 2.39 -5.01
CA PRO A 102 11.79 2.57 -6.43
C PRO A 102 12.79 1.88 -7.37
N ASP A 103 13.96 1.47 -6.88
CA ASP A 103 15.04 0.86 -7.66
C ASP A 103 15.96 -0.03 -6.81
N SER A 104 16.88 -0.73 -7.48
CA SER A 104 17.84 -1.66 -6.86
C SER A 104 18.83 -0.97 -5.91
N ALA A 105 19.22 0.27 -6.16
CA ALA A 105 20.07 1.04 -5.24
C ALA A 105 19.34 1.28 -3.91
N SER A 106 18.05 1.62 -3.98
CA SER A 106 17.20 1.81 -2.81
C SER A 106 16.94 0.49 -2.07
N SER A 107 16.87 -0.63 -2.81
CA SER A 107 16.79 -1.97 -2.22
C SER A 107 17.97 -2.27 -1.30
N THR A 108 19.20 -2.06 -1.77
CA THR A 108 20.43 -2.32 -1.02
C THR A 108 20.59 -1.39 0.19
N ALA A 109 20.14 -0.14 0.07
CA ALA A 109 20.24 0.84 1.15
C ALA A 109 19.49 0.40 2.44
N CYS A 110 18.47 -0.45 2.33
CA CYS A 110 17.77 -1.00 3.49
C CYS A 110 18.65 -1.87 4.39
N ALA A 111 19.73 -2.49 3.88
CA ALA A 111 20.55 -3.41 4.66
C ALA A 111 21.14 -2.75 5.91
N CYS A 112 21.55 -1.48 5.83
CA CYS A 112 22.11 -0.73 6.95
C CYS A 112 21.09 -0.40 8.06
N TYR A 113 19.79 -0.46 7.75
CA TYR A 113 18.72 -0.09 8.66
C TYR A 113 17.94 -1.29 9.17
N LEU A 114 17.60 -2.21 8.28
CA LEU A 114 16.69 -3.33 8.54
C LEU A 114 17.41 -4.68 8.59
N GLY A 115 18.72 -4.72 8.35
CA GLY A 115 19.50 -5.96 8.29
C GLY A 115 19.24 -6.81 7.04
N ARG A 116 18.46 -6.30 6.08
CA ARG A 116 18.11 -6.95 4.81
C ARG A 116 17.91 -5.93 3.69
N ASN A 117 18.06 -6.36 2.45
CA ASN A 117 17.64 -5.58 1.30
C ASN A 117 16.10 -5.51 1.26
N CYS A 118 15.55 -4.37 0.85
CA CYS A 118 14.10 -4.24 0.63
C CYS A 118 13.73 -4.68 -0.79
N PRO A 119 12.72 -5.52 -1.01
CA PRO A 119 12.25 -5.85 -2.34
C PRO A 119 11.64 -4.64 -3.07
N VAL A 120 11.97 -4.49 -4.35
CA VAL A 120 11.44 -3.42 -5.21
C VAL A 120 9.95 -3.67 -5.51
N ASN A 121 9.15 -2.60 -5.59
CA ASN A 121 7.75 -2.70 -6.01
C ASN A 121 7.66 -2.96 -7.53
N THR A 122 6.78 -3.87 -7.95
CA THR A 122 6.57 -4.19 -9.36
C THR A 122 5.40 -3.38 -9.90
N ILE A 123 5.67 -2.52 -10.88
CA ILE A 123 4.67 -1.63 -11.48
C ILE A 123 4.48 -2.02 -12.95
N THR A 124 3.26 -2.37 -13.37
CA THR A 124 2.99 -2.84 -14.74
C THR A 124 1.67 -2.28 -15.26
N ASN A 125 1.68 -1.71 -16.47
CA ASN A 125 0.49 -1.09 -17.07
C ASN A 125 -0.22 -0.07 -16.14
N SER A 126 0.57 0.64 -15.34
CA SER A 126 0.10 1.56 -14.31
C SER A 126 0.69 2.95 -14.54
N GLY A 127 0.16 3.96 -13.85
CA GLY A 127 0.70 5.33 -13.89
C GLY A 127 2.11 5.46 -13.31
N THR A 128 2.58 6.70 -13.24
CA THR A 128 3.93 7.01 -12.75
C THR A 128 4.13 6.55 -11.30
N TRP A 129 5.23 5.85 -11.05
CA TRP A 129 5.70 5.54 -9.71
C TRP A 129 6.77 6.56 -9.28
N PRO A 130 6.54 7.36 -8.23
CA PRO A 130 7.51 8.36 -7.79
C PRO A 130 8.72 7.69 -7.11
N SER A 131 9.85 8.39 -7.11
CA SER A 131 11.07 7.93 -6.42
C SER A 131 11.15 8.54 -5.02
N LEU A 132 10.64 7.84 -4.00
CA LEU A 132 10.61 8.32 -2.62
C LEU A 132 11.61 7.54 -1.77
N LYS A 133 12.66 8.22 -1.31
CA LYS A 133 13.82 7.62 -0.62
C LYS A 133 14.11 8.29 0.71
N VAL A 134 13.08 8.71 1.45
CA VAL A 134 13.25 9.46 2.70
C VAL A 134 13.84 8.54 3.77
N VAL A 135 15.15 8.63 4.00
CA VAL A 135 15.90 7.74 4.92
C VAL A 135 15.43 7.82 6.38
N ALA A 136 14.77 8.91 6.76
CA ALA A 136 14.15 9.04 8.08
C ALA A 136 13.08 7.96 8.32
N ALA A 137 12.42 7.47 7.27
CA ALA A 137 11.51 6.34 7.39
C ALA A 137 12.24 5.06 7.80
N LEU A 138 13.34 4.72 7.13
CA LEU A 138 14.15 3.55 7.48
C LEU A 138 14.76 3.68 8.88
N ALA A 139 15.23 4.87 9.25
CA ALA A 139 15.71 5.16 10.60
C ALA A 139 14.63 4.98 11.66
N LYS A 140 13.36 5.30 11.34
CA LYS A 140 12.22 5.05 12.23
C LYS A 140 11.93 3.56 12.35
N PHE A 141 11.91 2.82 11.24
CA PHE A 141 11.69 1.37 11.26
C PHE A 141 12.78 0.61 12.01
N LYS A 142 14.03 1.06 11.95
CA LYS A 142 15.16 0.51 12.73
C LYS A 142 14.97 0.56 14.25
N GLN A 143 14.09 1.44 14.75
CA GLN A 143 13.81 1.55 16.19
C GLN A 143 12.93 0.41 16.71
N TYR A 144 12.23 -0.30 15.83
CA TYR A 144 11.38 -1.42 16.20
C TYR A 144 12.14 -2.74 16.11
N ASP A 145 11.76 -3.70 16.96
CA ASP A 145 12.29 -5.06 16.88
C ASP A 145 11.94 -5.68 15.51
N ALA A 146 12.91 -6.37 14.89
CA ALA A 146 12.74 -6.96 13.57
C ALA A 146 11.61 -8.00 13.52
N SER A 147 11.24 -8.61 14.64
CA SER A 147 10.10 -9.53 14.74
C SER A 147 8.74 -8.89 14.48
N TYR A 148 8.63 -7.56 14.62
CA TYR A 148 7.42 -6.81 14.26
C TYR A 148 7.38 -6.39 12.78
N LEU A 149 8.48 -6.57 12.04
CA LEU A 149 8.58 -6.23 10.63
C LEU A 149 8.41 -7.48 9.78
N VAL A 150 7.45 -7.44 8.86
CA VAL A 150 7.29 -8.50 7.87
C VAL A 150 8.46 -8.44 6.90
N THR A 151 9.09 -9.58 6.64
CA THR A 151 10.08 -9.70 5.56
C THR A 151 9.36 -10.12 4.28
N PRO A 152 9.45 -9.34 3.18
CA PRO A 152 8.63 -9.63 2.02
C PRO A 152 9.13 -10.86 1.26
N THR A 153 8.20 -11.53 0.60
CA THR A 153 8.49 -12.67 -0.29
C THR A 153 8.52 -12.22 -1.74
N SER A 154 8.95 -13.07 -2.67
CA SER A 154 9.01 -12.65 -4.08
C SER A 154 7.61 -12.36 -4.65
N ALA A 155 7.56 -11.37 -5.55
CA ALA A 155 6.30 -10.94 -6.19
C ALA A 155 5.54 -12.07 -6.88
N SER A 156 6.25 -12.98 -7.54
CA SER A 156 5.66 -14.15 -8.20
C SER A 156 5.03 -15.13 -7.22
N VAL A 157 5.59 -15.29 -6.02
CA VAL A 157 5.08 -16.22 -5.00
C VAL A 157 3.88 -15.62 -4.28
N PHE A 158 4.01 -14.40 -3.75
CA PHE A 158 2.91 -13.84 -2.96
C PHE A 158 1.70 -13.52 -3.83
N LYS A 159 1.87 -13.04 -5.08
CA LYS A 159 0.73 -12.71 -5.94
C LYS A 159 -0.16 -13.93 -6.20
N VAL A 160 0.46 -15.09 -6.46
CA VAL A 160 -0.28 -16.36 -6.62
C VAL A 160 -1.01 -16.72 -5.33
N SER A 161 -0.33 -16.59 -4.18
CA SER A 161 -0.95 -16.84 -2.88
C SER A 161 -2.13 -15.92 -2.60
N VAL A 162 -2.00 -14.61 -2.85
CA VAL A 162 -3.05 -13.61 -2.64
C VAL A 162 -4.29 -13.91 -3.49
N LEU A 163 -4.11 -14.25 -4.77
CA LEU A 163 -5.23 -14.62 -5.64
C LEU A 163 -5.93 -15.92 -5.22
N ALA A 164 -5.20 -16.84 -4.60
CA ALA A 164 -5.76 -18.10 -4.09
C ALA A 164 -6.45 -17.93 -2.73
N ASN A 165 -5.90 -17.09 -1.86
CA ASN A 165 -6.14 -17.13 -0.41
C ASN A 165 -6.72 -15.84 0.19
N ALA A 166 -6.68 -14.70 -0.50
CA ALA A 166 -7.23 -13.47 0.07
C ALA A 166 -8.76 -13.45 -0.02
N GLY A 167 -9.43 -13.09 1.08
CA GLY A 167 -10.88 -12.90 1.16
C GLY A 167 -11.62 -13.97 1.96
N VAL A 168 -12.89 -13.72 2.22
CA VAL A 168 -13.74 -14.60 3.04
C VAL A 168 -13.91 -15.96 2.35
N GLY A 169 -13.82 -17.04 3.14
CA GLY A 169 -13.99 -18.41 2.64
C GLY A 169 -12.72 -19.05 2.09
N LYS A 170 -11.56 -18.41 2.32
CA LYS A 170 -10.23 -18.94 2.03
C LYS A 170 -9.47 -19.08 3.36
N VAL A 171 -8.98 -20.28 3.69
CA VAL A 171 -8.24 -20.60 4.92
C VAL A 171 -7.11 -21.57 4.58
#